data_AF-A0A1V5ZSM5-F1
#
_entry.id   AF-A0A1V5ZSM5-F1
#
_cell.length_a   1.000
_cell.length_b   1.000
_cell.length_c   1.000
_cell.angle_alpha   90.00
_cell.angle_beta   90.00
_cell.angle_gamma   90.00
#
_symmetry.space_group_name_H-M   'P 1'
#
loop_
_entity.id
_entity.type
_entity.pdbx_description
1 polymer ?
#
loop_
_entity_poly.entity_id
_entity_poly.type
_entity_poly.pdbx_seq_one_letter_code
_entity_poly.pdbx_strand_id
1 'polypeptide(L)'
;MKDFITIAKAVSDETRARILMFLGKGELCVCQIVDVLGLAPSTVSKHMSILAQTGLVEFRKDGRWRYYRLAGPEASPFIRQALEWVNTALEGSPVVQEDTRQLKKVLKKDVKALCERYKC
;
A
#
# COMPACT_ATOMS: atom_id res chain seq x y z
N MET A 1 5.28 9.52 -22.02
CA MET A 1 6.50 9.79 -21.22
C MET A 1 6.21 10.24 -19.79
N LYS A 2 5.31 11.20 -19.56
CA LYS A 2 4.95 11.71 -18.23
C LYS A 2 4.48 10.61 -17.26
N ASP A 3 3.61 9.71 -17.72
CA ASP A 3 3.05 8.64 -16.87
C ASP A 3 4.12 7.64 -16.44
N PHE A 4 5.01 7.26 -17.37
CA PHE A 4 6.18 6.43 -17.06
C PHE A 4 7.04 7.07 -15.96
N ILE A 5 7.41 8.34 -16.10
CA ILE A 5 8.25 9.04 -15.11
C ILE A 5 7.53 9.09 -13.75
N THR A 6 6.22 9.35 -13.75
CA THR A 6 5.43 9.47 -12.53
C THR A 6 5.32 8.13 -11.79
N ILE A 7 5.04 7.05 -12.52
CA ILE A 7 4.97 5.70 -11.98
C ILE A 7 6.35 5.21 -11.53
N ALA A 8 7.39 5.40 -12.34
CA ALA A 8 8.77 5.04 -11.99
C ALA A 8 9.21 5.72 -10.69
N LYS A 9 8.93 7.03 -10.54
CA LYS A 9 9.20 7.76 -9.28
C LYS A 9 8.36 7.26 -8.11
N ALA A 10 7.13 6.82 -8.35
CA ALA A 10 6.28 6.26 -7.31
C ALA A 10 6.82 4.91 -6.80
N VAL A 11 7.26 4.03 -7.71
CA VAL A 11 7.76 2.70 -7.33
C VAL A 11 9.21 2.70 -6.84
N SER A 12 10.00 3.74 -7.13
CA SER A 12 11.42 3.85 -6.70
C SER A 12 11.63 4.23 -5.23
N ASP A 13 10.56 4.37 -4.44
CA ASP A 13 10.62 4.70 -3.01
C ASP A 13 10.37 3.45 -2.18
N GLU A 14 11.27 3.16 -1.25
CA GLU A 14 11.25 1.92 -0.47
C GLU A 14 9.91 1.72 0.26
N THR A 15 9.39 2.75 0.92
CA THR A 15 8.12 2.67 1.65
C THR A 15 6.96 2.39 0.71
N ARG A 16 6.88 3.07 -0.44
CA ARG A 16 5.84 2.82 -1.45
C ARG A 16 5.96 1.41 -2.04
N ALA A 17 7.16 0.96 -2.33
CA ALA A 17 7.40 -0.40 -2.82
C ALA A 17 6.92 -1.46 -1.82
N ARG A 18 7.29 -1.30 -0.53
CA ARG A 18 6.79 -2.15 0.57
C ARG A 18 5.26 -2.14 0.65
N ILE A 19 4.63 -0.97 0.53
CA ILE A 19 3.16 -0.83 0.52
C ILE A 19 2.52 -1.64 -0.60
N LEU A 20 3.04 -1.55 -1.81
CA LEU A 20 2.52 -2.30 -2.95
C LEU A 20 2.59 -3.82 -2.71
N MET A 21 3.67 -4.29 -2.08
CA MET A 21 3.85 -5.72 -1.79
C MET A 21 2.79 -6.29 -0.83
N PHE A 22 2.45 -5.59 0.25
CA PHE A 22 1.43 -6.10 1.16
C PHE A 22 -0.01 -5.81 0.71
N LEU A 23 -0.24 -4.75 -0.08
CA LEU A 23 -1.54 -4.54 -0.74
C LEU A 23 -1.84 -5.61 -1.80
N GLY A 24 -0.80 -6.26 -2.36
CA GLY A 24 -0.95 -7.45 -3.19
C GLY A 24 -1.54 -8.66 -2.47
N LYS A 25 -1.66 -8.62 -1.14
CA LYS A 25 -2.28 -9.70 -0.33
C LYS A 25 -3.74 -9.42 0.02
N GLY A 26 -4.25 -8.22 -0.28
CA GLY A 26 -5.63 -7.84 -0.01
C GLY A 26 -5.79 -6.37 0.33
N GLU A 27 -7.05 -5.97 0.49
CA GLU A 27 -7.40 -4.62 0.90
C GLU A 27 -7.03 -4.37 2.37
N LEU A 28 -6.44 -3.21 2.67
CA LEU A 28 -6.02 -2.81 4.01
C LEU A 28 -6.52 -1.42 4.37
N CYS A 29 -6.89 -1.24 5.64
CA CYS A 29 -7.11 0.09 6.20
C CYS A 29 -5.79 0.85 6.33
N VAL A 30 -5.80 2.16 6.11
CA VAL A 30 -4.60 3.01 6.31
C VAL A 30 -3.96 2.83 7.69
N CYS A 31 -4.77 2.63 8.73
CA CYS A 31 -4.28 2.50 10.10
C CYS A 31 -3.58 1.12 10.29
N GLN A 32 -3.92 0.09 9.50
CA GLN A 32 -3.16 -1.18 9.44
C GLN A 32 -1.82 -1.01 8.71
N ILE A 33 -1.80 -0.24 7.62
CA ILE A 33 -0.58 0.09 6.86
C ILE A 33 0.42 0.83 7.77
N VAL A 34 -0.07 1.78 8.56
CA VAL A 34 0.70 2.49 9.61
C VAL A 34 1.32 1.51 10.60
N ASP A 35 0.52 0.58 11.12
CA ASP A 35 0.95 -0.41 12.10
C ASP A 35 2.03 -1.36 11.55
N VAL A 36 1.92 -1.78 10.28
CA VAL A 36 2.92 -2.65 9.62
C VAL A 36 4.24 -1.91 9.42
N LEU A 37 4.20 -0.67 8.94
CA LEU A 37 5.40 0.10 8.61
C LEU A 37 6.07 0.72 9.85
N GLY A 38 5.35 0.90 10.95
CA GLY A 38 5.85 1.59 12.15
C GLY A 38 6.13 3.07 11.92
N LEU A 39 5.49 3.69 10.92
CA LEU A 39 5.69 5.09 10.56
C LEU A 39 4.56 5.98 11.10
N ALA A 40 4.79 7.30 11.13
CA ALA A 40 3.75 8.25 11.49
C ALA A 40 2.57 8.22 10.49
N PRO A 41 1.31 8.38 10.94
CA PRO A 41 0.13 8.38 10.06
C PRO A 41 0.18 9.42 8.93
N SER A 42 0.76 10.60 9.19
CA SER A 42 0.93 11.66 8.20
C SER A 42 1.88 11.24 7.07
N THR A 43 2.98 10.55 7.40
CA THR A 43 3.94 10.00 6.43
C THR A 43 3.26 8.97 5.55
N VAL A 44 2.58 7.99 6.14
CA VAL A 44 1.87 6.95 5.37
C VAL A 44 0.79 7.56 4.49
N SER A 45 0.00 8.51 5.00
CA SER A 45 -1.03 9.20 4.21
C SER A 45 -0.45 9.92 2.98
N LYS A 46 0.76 10.49 3.10
CA LYS A 46 1.46 11.10 1.96
C LYS A 46 1.87 10.06 0.92
N HIS A 47 2.43 8.92 1.33
CA HIS A 47 2.76 7.83 0.40
C HIS A 47 1.51 7.29 -0.29
N MET A 48 0.41 7.07 0.45
CA MET A 48 -0.86 6.62 -0.12
C MET A 48 -1.45 7.61 -1.12
N SER A 49 -1.33 8.92 -0.85
CA SER A 49 -1.79 9.96 -1.77
C SER A 49 -1.03 9.92 -3.09
N ILE A 50 0.30 9.75 -3.04
CA ILE A 50 1.14 9.64 -4.24
C ILE A 50 0.76 8.38 -5.03
N LEU A 51 0.66 7.23 -4.36
CA LEU A 51 0.27 5.97 -5.01
C LEU A 51 -1.12 6.08 -5.67
N ALA A 52 -2.09 6.68 -4.98
CA ALA A 52 -3.44 6.86 -5.52
C ALA A 52 -3.45 7.81 -6.74
N GLN A 53 -2.68 8.89 -6.71
CA GLN A 53 -2.54 9.82 -7.84
C GLN A 53 -1.91 9.15 -9.08
N THR A 54 -1.05 8.14 -8.89
CA THR A 54 -0.47 7.37 -9.99
C THR A 54 -1.40 6.28 -10.53
N GLY A 55 -2.50 5.98 -9.84
CA GLY A 55 -3.39 4.88 -10.19
C GLY A 55 -2.85 3.49 -9.85
N LEU A 56 -1.71 3.37 -9.15
CA LEU A 56 -1.17 2.07 -8.68
C LEU A 56 -2.04 1.43 -7.58
N VAL A 57 -2.76 2.26 -6.84
CA VAL A 57 -3.70 1.83 -5.80
C VAL A 57 -5.03 2.55 -5.97
N GLU A 58 -6.08 1.88 -5.53
CA GLU A 58 -7.41 2.43 -5.40
C GLU A 58 -7.79 2.47 -3.92
N PHE A 59 -8.79 3.29 -3.58
CA PHE A 59 -9.31 3.32 -2.22
C PHE A 59 -10.81 3.48 -2.19
N ARG A 60 -11.41 2.96 -1.12
CA ARG A 60 -12.80 3.21 -0.75
C ARG A 60 -12.87 3.81 0.65
N LYS A 61 -13.95 4.55 0.89
CA LYS A 61 -14.28 5.06 2.23
C LYS A 61 -15.36 4.17 2.83
N ASP A 62 -15.21 3.87 4.11
CA ASP A 62 -16.21 3.18 4.91
C ASP A 62 -16.28 3.89 6.27
N GLY A 63 -17.33 4.71 6.44
CA GLY A 63 -17.40 5.68 7.53
C GLY A 63 -16.21 6.64 7.53
N ARG A 64 -15.44 6.65 8.63
CA ARG A 64 -14.21 7.44 8.76
C ARG A 64 -12.96 6.76 8.17
N TRP A 65 -13.07 5.49 7.80
CA TRP A 65 -11.92 4.68 7.41
C TRP A 65 -11.65 4.74 5.91
N ARG A 66 -10.37 4.72 5.53
CA ARG A 66 -9.94 4.56 4.15
C ARG A 66 -9.27 3.21 3.99
N TYR A 67 -9.84 2.43 3.09
CA TYR A 67 -9.32 1.12 2.71
C TYR A 67 -8.68 1.23 1.34
N TYR A 68 -7.48 0.68 1.20
CA TYR A 68 -6.68 0.71 -0.01
C TYR A 68 -6.48 -0.69 -0.53
N ARG A 69 -6.45 -0.82 -1.85
CA ARG A 69 -6.14 -2.05 -2.59
C ARG A 69 -5.29 -1.72 -3.81
N LEU A 70 -4.58 -2.69 -4.36
CA LEU A 70 -3.94 -2.51 -5.67
C LEU A 70 -4.99 -2.22 -6.74
N ALA A 71 -4.57 -1.51 -7.79
CA ALA A 71 -5.40 -1.24 -8.95
C ALA A 71 -5.95 -2.53 -9.56
N GLY A 72 -7.23 -2.52 -9.92
CA GLY A 72 -7.93 -3.70 -10.40
C GLY A 72 -7.61 -4.10 -11.85
N PRO A 73 -8.32 -5.12 -12.39
CA PRO A 73 -8.20 -5.54 -13.79
C PRO A 73 -8.48 -4.43 -14.81
N GLU A 74 -9.31 -3.45 -14.44
CA GLU A 74 -9.67 -2.27 -15.24
C GLU A 74 -8.54 -1.24 -15.36
N ALA A 75 -7.46 -1.40 -14.58
CA ALA A 75 -6.30 -0.53 -14.69
C ALA A 75 -5.60 -0.67 -16.05
N SER A 76 -4.97 0.41 -16.49
CA SER A 76 -4.24 0.42 -17.76
C SER A 76 -3.22 -0.73 -17.80
N PRO A 77 -2.93 -1.32 -18.98
CA PRO A 77 -1.92 -2.36 -19.10
C PRO A 77 -0.56 -1.96 -18.51
N PHE A 78 -0.21 -0.67 -18.60
CA PHE A 78 1.02 -0.12 -18.04
C PHE A 78 1.06 -0.19 -16.50
N ILE A 79 -0.04 0.16 -15.82
CA ILE A 79 -0.14 0.04 -14.35
C ILE A 79 -0.01 -1.42 -13.93
N ARG A 80 -0.71 -2.32 -14.62
CA ARG A 80 -0.67 -3.76 -14.31
C ARG A 80 0.74 -4.34 -14.47
N GLN A 81 1.43 -4.00 -15.56
CA GLN A 81 2.83 -4.38 -15.78
C GLN A 81 3.77 -3.80 -14.72
N ALA A 82 3.57 -2.55 -14.30
CA ALA A 82 4.39 -1.95 -13.24
C ALA A 82 4.19 -2.68 -11.90
N LEU A 83 2.95 -3.03 -11.54
CA LEU A 83 2.66 -3.79 -10.32
C LEU A 83 3.26 -5.20 -10.37
N GLU A 84 3.14 -5.88 -11.51
CA GLU A 84 3.75 -7.20 -11.74
C GLU A 84 5.27 -7.13 -11.64
N TRP A 85 5.90 -6.12 -12.24
CA TRP A 85 7.34 -5.92 -12.16
C TRP A 85 7.80 -5.69 -10.72
N VAL A 86 7.12 -4.83 -9.95
CA VAL A 86 7.43 -4.60 -8.53
C VAL A 86 7.31 -5.91 -7.73
N ASN A 87 6.23 -6.66 -7.95
CA ASN A 87 6.03 -7.94 -7.27
C ASN A 87 7.17 -8.92 -7.57
N THR A 88 7.49 -9.14 -8.84
CA THR A 88 8.55 -10.06 -9.27
C THR A 88 9.93 -9.61 -8.78
N ALA A 89 10.22 -8.30 -8.81
CA ALA A 89 11.52 -7.77 -8.40
C ALA A 89 11.77 -7.86 -6.89
N LEU A 90 10.70 -7.85 -6.07
CA LEU A 90 10.81 -7.82 -4.61
C LEU A 90 10.36 -9.12 -3.95
N GLU A 91 9.90 -10.10 -4.73
CA GLU A 91 9.55 -11.41 -4.23
C GLU A 91 10.75 -12.05 -3.51
N GLY A 92 10.52 -12.55 -2.30
CA GLY A 92 11.57 -13.16 -1.48
C GLY A 92 12.50 -12.17 -0.75
N SER A 93 12.37 -10.85 -0.94
CA SER A 93 13.17 -9.86 -0.19
C SER A 93 12.99 -10.01 1.32
N PRO A 94 14.06 -9.99 2.15
CA PRO A 94 13.95 -10.09 3.60
C PRO A 94 13.05 -9.03 4.24
N VAL A 95 13.04 -7.81 3.67
CA VAL A 95 12.18 -6.71 4.14
C VAL A 95 10.71 -7.05 3.90
N VAL A 96 10.37 -7.55 2.71
CA VAL A 96 9.00 -7.96 2.36
C VAL A 96 8.54 -9.14 3.20
N GLN A 97 9.44 -10.08 3.49
CA GLN A 97 9.14 -11.21 4.37
C GLN A 97 8.83 -10.72 5.78
N GLU A 98 9.61 -9.78 6.32
CA GLU A 98 9.33 -9.18 7.62
C GLU A 98 8.00 -8.43 7.64
N ASP A 99 7.75 -7.58 6.65
CA ASP A 99 6.47 -6.87 6.52
C ASP A 99 5.29 -7.85 6.44
N THR A 100 5.45 -8.96 5.72
CA THR A 100 4.44 -10.02 5.64
C THR A 100 4.20 -10.67 7.01
N ARG A 101 5.24 -10.89 7.81
CA ARG A 101 5.11 -11.39 9.19
C ARG A 101 4.38 -10.39 10.07
N GLN A 102 4.70 -9.11 9.97
CA GLN A 102 4.03 -8.06 10.74
C GLN A 102 2.57 -7.89 10.30
N LEU A 103 2.29 -7.92 9.00
CA LEU A 103 0.94 -7.88 8.45
C LEU A 103 0.06 -8.98 9.04
N LYS A 104 0.56 -10.22 9.11
CA LYS A 104 -0.17 -11.33 9.75
C LYS A 104 -0.51 -11.08 11.22
N LYS A 105 0.30 -10.32 11.95
CA LYS A 105 0.00 -9.91 13.33
C LYS A 105 -1.04 -8.80 13.37
N VAL A 106 -0.93 -7.81 12.48
CA VAL A 106 -1.83 -6.67 12.39
C VAL A 106 -3.23 -7.09 11.96
N LEU A 107 -3.37 -8.01 11.01
CA LEU A 107 -4.65 -8.54 10.53
C LEU A 107 -5.44 -9.31 11.60
N LYS A 108 -4.79 -9.76 12.69
CA LYS A 108 -5.47 -10.38 13.84
C LYS A 108 -6.08 -9.36 14.80
N LYS A 109 -5.74 -8.08 14.67
CA LYS A 109 -6.26 -7.01 15.52
C LYS A 109 -7.58 -6.51 14.97
N ASP A 110 -8.46 -6.04 15.85
CA ASP A 110 -9.66 -5.33 15.43
C ASP A 110 -9.30 -4.00 14.75
N VAL A 111 -9.76 -3.83 13.51
CA VAL A 111 -9.55 -2.62 12.73
C VAL A 111 -10.17 -1.41 13.43
N LYS A 112 -11.32 -1.55 14.09
CA LYS A 112 -11.96 -0.42 14.78
C LYS A 112 -11.08 0.10 15.91
N ALA A 113 -10.57 -0.81 16.75
CA ALA A 113 -9.63 -0.46 17.83
C ALA A 113 -8.32 0.17 17.30
N LEU A 114 -7.81 -0.28 16.15
CA LEU A 114 -6.65 0.35 15.51
C LEU A 114 -6.96 1.77 15.04
N CYS A 115 -8.11 1.98 14.40
CA CYS A 115 -8.50 3.28 13.89
C CYS A 115 -8.71 4.31 15.01
N GLU A 116 -9.28 3.90 16.15
CA GLU A 116 -9.45 4.75 17.33
C GLU A 116 -8.11 5.26 17.87
N ARG A 117 -7.09 4.41 17.90
CA ARG A 117 -5.73 4.79 18.32
C ARG A 117 -5.13 5.90 17.45
N TYR A 118 -5.33 5.81 16.14
CA TYR A 118 -4.73 6.73 15.18
C TYR A 118 -5.60 7.94 14.86
N LYS A 119 -6.81 8.02 15.43
CA LYS A 119 -7.81 9.07 15.14
C LYS A 119 -8.00 9.26 13.63
N CYS A 120 -8.03 8.13 12.92
CA CYS A 120 -8.68 8.02 11.63
C CYS A 120 -10.19 8.30 11.87
#